data_AF-Q2FWP7-F1
#
_entry.id   AF-Q2FWP7-F1
#
_cell.length_a   1.000
_cell.length_b   1.000
_cell.length_c   1.000
_cell.angle_alpha   90.00
_cell.angle_beta   90.00
_cell.angle_gamma   90.00
#
_symmetry.space_group_name_H-M   'P 1'
#
loop_
_entity.id
_entity.type
_entity.pdbx_description
1 polymer ?
#
loop_
_entity_poly.entity_id
_entity_poly.type
_entity_poly.pdbx_seq_one_letter_code
_entity_poly.pdbx_strand_id
1 'polypeptide(L)' 'MCYDYSRLSGKIVEKYGTQYNFAIAMKLSERSLSLKLNGKVGWKDSEIWKAIQLLDIPVEKIHLYFFKEKVHVI' A
#
# COMPACT_ATOMS: atom_id res chain seq x y z
N MET A 1 -3.19 -10.15 -11.55
CA MET A 1 -3.39 -8.71 -11.77
C MET A 1 -2.25 -7.94 -11.13
N CYS A 2 -1.68 -6.98 -11.85
CA CYS A 2 -0.55 -6.16 -11.38
C CYS A 2 -1.04 -4.75 -11.09
N TYR A 3 -1.13 -4.39 -9.82
CA TYR A 3 -1.53 -3.04 -9.40
C TYR A 3 -0.32 -2.11 -9.25
N ASP A 4 -0.55 -0.82 -9.50
CA ASP A 4 0.38 0.27 -9.33
C ASP A 4 0.24 0.87 -7.93
N TYR A 5 1.18 0.51 -7.04
CA TYR A 5 1.23 1.01 -5.67
C TYR A 5 2.06 2.30 -5.53
N SER A 6 2.42 2.99 -6.61
CA SER A 6 3.21 4.25 -6.54
C SER A 6 2.55 5.30 -5.65
N ARG A 7 1.23 5.49 -5.78
CA ARG A 7 0.46 6.41 -4.92
C ARG A 7 0.48 5.99 -3.45
N LEU A 8 0.35 4.69 -3.18
CA LEU A 8 0.40 4.15 -1.82
C LEU A 8 1.79 4.35 -1.20
N SER A 9 2.85 4.05 -1.94
CA SER A 9 4.23 4.28 -1.52
C SER A 9 4.50 5.76 -1.20
N GLY A 10 4.02 6.68 -2.06
CA GLY A 10 4.11 8.12 -1.80
C GLY A 10 3.40 8.53 -0.50
N LYS A 11 2.16 8.05 -0.30
CA LYS A 11 1.38 8.37 0.91
C LYS A 11 2.01 7.80 2.18
N ILE A 12 2.62 6.62 2.10
CA ILE A 12 3.38 6.01 3.20
C ILE A 12 4.54 6.90 3.63
N VAL A 13 5.35 7.36 2.66
CA VAL A 13 6.50 8.24 2.95
C VAL A 13 6.03 9.59 3.50
N GLU A 14 4.97 10.17 2.93
CA GLU A 14 4.39 11.44 3.41
C GLU A 14 3.98 11.37 4.89
N LYS A 15 3.34 10.28 5.33
CA LYS A 15 2.79 10.17 6.69
C LYS A 15 3.74 9.54 7.72
N TYR A 16 4.55 8.57 7.31
CA TYR A 16 5.40 7.78 8.21
C TYR A 16 6.90 8.03 8.03
N GLY A 17 7.30 8.83 7.03
CA GLY A 17 8.69 9.12 6.67
C GLY A 17 9.37 7.97 5.93
N THR A 18 9.18 6.72 6.39
CA THR A 18 9.78 5.52 5.79
C THR A 18 8.80 4.36 5.71
N GLN A 19 9.05 3.42 4.78
CA GLN A 19 8.30 2.17 4.71
C GLN A 19 8.50 1.31 5.97
N TYR A 20 9.70 1.35 6.58
CA TYR A 20 10.00 0.64 7.82
C TYR A 20 9.07 1.07 8.96
N ASN A 21 8.91 2.39 9.19
CA ASN A 21 8.03 2.92 10.22
C ASN A 21 6.56 2.51 9.99
N PHE A 22 6.12 2.51 8.73
CA PHE A 22 4.79 2.04 8.38
C PHE A 22 4.62 0.53 8.58
N ALA A 23 5.63 -0.28 8.30
CA ALA A 23 5.61 -1.72 8.55
C ALA A 23 5.39 -2.03 10.04
N ILE A 24 6.08 -1.29 10.93
CA ILE A 24 5.88 -1.38 12.39
C ILE A 24 4.43 -1.07 12.76
N ALA A 25 3.87 0.04 12.27
CA ALA A 25 2.47 0.41 12.54
C ALA A 25 1.48 -0.65 12.01
N MET A 26 1.77 -1.22 10.84
CA MET A 26 1.02 -2.32 10.24
C MET A 26 1.15 -3.63 11.01
N LYS A 27 2.13 -3.78 11.92
CA LYS A 27 2.53 -5.05 12.56
C LYS A 27 2.93 -6.10 11.50
N LEU A 28 3.67 -5.65 10.49
CA LEU A 28 4.25 -6.47 9.44
C LEU A 28 5.78 -6.37 9.50
N SER A 29 6.48 -7.38 8.98
CA SER A 29 7.89 -7.22 8.70
C SER A 29 8.08 -6.25 7.51
N GLU A 30 9.21 -5.54 7.48
CA GLU A 30 9.57 -4.68 6.36
C GLU A 30 9.61 -5.47 5.05
N ARG A 31 10.12 -6.70 5.08
CA ARG A 31 10.10 -7.62 3.93
C ARG A 31 8.69 -7.88 3.43
N SER A 32 7.75 -8.19 4.33
CA SER A 32 6.34 -8.44 3.96
C SER A 32 5.71 -7.21 3.30
N LEU A 33 5.97 -6.00 3.84
CA LEU A 33 5.48 -4.76 3.23
C LEU A 33 6.10 -4.53 1.85
N SER A 34 7.42 -4.71 1.71
CA SER A 34 8.13 -4.55 0.44
C SER A 34 7.61 -5.51 -0.63
N LEU A 35 7.38 -6.79 -0.29
CA LEU A 35 6.79 -7.77 -1.22
C LEU A 35 5.38 -7.36 -1.66
N LYS A 36 4.58 -6.78 -0.76
CA LYS A 36 3.24 -6.25 -1.09
C LYS A 36 3.30 -5.06 -2.03
N LEU A 37 4.13 -4.06 -1.73
CA LEU A 37 4.29 -2.86 -2.55
C LEU A 37 4.93 -3.14 -3.93
N ASN A 38 5.67 -4.24 -4.05
CA ASN A 38 6.19 -4.73 -5.33
C ASN A 38 5.25 -5.70 -6.06
N GLY A 39 4.04 -5.93 -5.53
CA GLY A 39 3.05 -6.82 -6.12
C GLY A 39 3.45 -8.30 -6.15
N LYS A 40 4.43 -8.71 -5.33
CA LYS A 40 4.87 -10.11 -5.20
C LYS A 40 3.98 -10.90 -4.24
N VAL A 41 3.36 -10.21 -3.29
CA VAL A 41 2.40 -10.78 -2.34
C VAL A 41 1.16 -9.90 -2.34
N GLY A 42 -0.02 -10.52 -2.38
CA GLY A 42 -1.29 -9.78 -2.30
C GLY A 42 -1.52 -9.12 -0.94
N TRP A 43 -2.38 -8.12 -0.92
CA TRP A 43 -2.95 -7.58 0.31
C TRP A 43 -4.15 -8.41 0.74
N LYS A 44 -4.29 -8.66 2.04
CA LYS A 44 -5.53 -9.15 2.64
C LYS A 44 -6.46 -7.97 2.89
N ASP A 45 -7.76 -8.18 2.83
CA ASP A 45 -8.74 -7.11 3.08
C ASP A 45 -8.52 -6.43 4.43
N SER A 46 -8.23 -7.20 5.49
CA SER A 46 -7.93 -6.66 6.82
C SER A 46 -6.67 -5.77 6.84
N GLU A 47 -5.68 -6.05 6.00
CA GLU A 47 -4.49 -5.22 5.85
C GLU A 47 -4.82 -3.94 5.07
N ILE A 48 -5.66 -4.00 4.04
CA ILE A 48 -6.12 -2.82 3.29
C ILE A 48 -6.87 -1.88 4.24
N TRP A 49 -7.84 -2.40 4.99
CA TRP A 49 -8.59 -1.62 5.97
C TRP A 49 -7.68 -0.97 7.02
N LYS A 50 -6.73 -1.73 7.55
CA LYS A 50 -5.76 -1.18 8.51
C LYS A 50 -4.89 -0.08 7.89
N ALA A 51 -4.40 -0.30 6.67
CA ALA A 51 -3.55 0.65 5.98
C ALA A 51 -4.28 1.97 5.70
N ILE A 52 -5.54 1.93 5.26
CA ILE A 52 -6.29 3.16 4.96
C ILE A 52 -6.59 3.98 6.22
N GLN A 53 -6.86 3.32 7.36
CA GLN A 53 -7.03 4.00 8.64
C GLN A 53 -5.71 4.62 9.11
N LEU A 54 -4.62 3.85 9.04
CA LEU A 54 -3.29 4.35 9.40
C LEU A 54 -2.82 5.47 8.48
N LEU A 55 -3.27 5.55 7.23
CA LEU A 55 -2.86 6.55 6.24
C LEU A 55 -3.84 7.72 6.07
N ASP A 56 -4.95 7.74 6.82
CA ASP A 56 -6.10 8.66 6.63
C ASP A 56 -6.56 8.72 5.16
N ILE A 57 -6.64 7.57 4.50
CA ILE A 57 -7.15 7.46 3.14
C ILE A 57 -8.68 7.34 3.21
N PRO A 58 -9.44 8.27 2.61
CA PRO A 58 -10.90 8.16 2.53
C PRO A 58 -11.33 6.89 1.78
N VAL A 59 -12.41 6.25 2.25
CA VAL A 59 -12.88 4.96 1.74
C VAL A 59 -13.19 5.02 0.24
N GLU A 60 -13.75 6.13 -0.22
CA GLU A 60 -14.08 6.38 -1.62
C GLU A 60 -12.83 6.45 -2.53
N LYS A 61 -11.63 6.66 -1.96
CA LYS A 61 -10.36 6.75 -2.70
C LYS A 61 -9.54 5.47 -2.67
N ILE A 62 -9.96 4.41 -1.97
CA ILE A 62 -9.20 3.14 -1.84
C ILE A 62 -8.73 2.60 -3.19
N HIS A 63 -9.59 2.65 -4.20
CA HIS A 63 -9.30 2.15 -5.55
C HIS A 63 -8.08 2.81 -6.19
N LEU A 64 -7.79 4.07 -5.88
CA LEU A 64 -6.62 4.79 -6.40
C LEU A 64 -5.29 4.29 -5.81
N TYR A 65 -5.33 3.61 -4.66
CA TYR A 65 -4.15 3.17 -3.92
C TYR A 65 -3.91 1.66 -4.02
N PHE A 66 -4.98 0.85 -4.01
CA PHE A 66 -4.87 -0.61 -3.96
C PHE A 66 -5.30 -1.33 -5.23
N PHE A 67 -6.12 -0.69 -6.07
CA PHE A 67 -6.75 -1.32 -7.24
C PHE A 67 -6.48 -0.58 -8.55
N LYS A 68 -5.52 0.36 -8.57
CA LYS A 68 -5.08 1.01 -9.80
C LYS A 68 -4.25 0.02 -10.62
N GLU A 69 -4.71 -0.33 -11.81
CA GLU A 69 -3.97 -1.23 -12.69
C GLU A 69 -2.72 -0.55 -13.27
N LYS A 70 -1.63 -1.33 -13.44
CA LYS A 70 -0.48 -0.88 -14.22
C LYS A 70 -0.88 -0.80 -15.68
N VAL A 71 -0.73 0.38 -16.29
CA VAL A 71 -0.90 0.55 -17.73
C VAL A 71 0.26 -0.15 -18.43
N HIS A 72 -0.05 -1.16 -19.24
CA HIS A 72 0.92 -1.68 -20.20
C HIS A 72 0.87 -0.77 -21.42
N VAL A 73 1.92 0.02 -21.62
CA VAL A 73 2.13 0.69 -22.91
C VAL A 73 2.61 -0.41 -23.85
N ILE A 74 1.79 -0.73 -24.85
CA ILE A 74 2.13 -1.64 -25.95
C ILE A 74 3.11 -0.92 -26.88
#